data_AF-A0A940M835-F1
#
_entry.id   AF-A0A940M835-F1
#
_cell.length_a   1.000
_cell.length_b   1.000
_cell.length_c   1.000
_cell.angle_alpha   90.00
_cell.angle_beta   90.00
_cell.angle_gamma   90.00
#
_symmetry.space_group_name_H-M   'P 1'
#
loop_
_entity.id
_entity.type
_entity.pdbx_description
1 polymer ?
#
loop_
_entity_poly.entity_id
_entity_poly.type
_entity_poly.pdbx_seq_one_letter_code
_entity_poly.pdbx_strand_id
1 'polypeptide(L)'
;MIDIDREREHWRQRYHGLPRARAMRSFARYWPVLGAAYDVYLNHPRVAREEALQLYLQRDDVLASVLTEDEAGTVFDRAWSRIREGGTPAGPA
;
A
#
# COMPACT_ATOMS: atom_id res chain seq x y z
N MET A 1 -16.84 -2.12 -0.28
CA MET A 1 -16.24 -1.04 0.53
C MET A 1 -14.99 -1.64 1.18
N ILE A 2 -13.83 -1.02 1.01
CA ILE A 2 -12.58 -1.54 1.57
C ILE A 2 -12.56 -1.26 3.07
N ASP A 3 -12.34 -2.31 3.86
CA ASP A 3 -12.15 -2.17 5.31
C ASP A 3 -10.67 -1.90 5.60
N ILE A 4 -10.35 -0.63 5.87
CA ILE A 4 -8.99 -0.17 6.10
C ILE A 4 -8.39 -0.77 7.38
N ASP A 5 -9.20 -1.07 8.39
CA ASP A 5 -8.71 -1.69 9.64
C ASP A 5 -8.30 -3.15 9.38
N ARG A 6 -9.10 -3.88 8.62
CA ARG A 6 -8.77 -5.24 8.16
C ARG A 6 -7.50 -5.26 7.30
N GLU A 7 -7.35 -4.30 6.40
CA GLU A 7 -6.15 -4.19 5.57
C GLU A 7 -4.92 -3.83 6.40
N ARG A 8 -5.08 -2.93 7.37
CA ARG A 8 -4.04 -2.58 8.33
C ARG A 8 -3.57 -3.79 9.12
N GLU A 9 -4.48 -4.60 9.62
CA GLU A 9 -4.14 -5.83 10.34
C GLU A 9 -3.43 -6.85 9.44
N HIS A 10 -3.91 -7.03 8.21
CA HIS A 10 -3.28 -7.90 7.22
C HIS A 10 -1.81 -7.52 6.97
N TRP A 11 -1.55 -6.22 6.77
CA TRP A 11 -0.22 -5.71 6.54
C TRP A 11 0.63 -5.72 7.79
N ARG A 12 0.06 -5.48 8.97
CA ARG A 12 0.77 -5.57 10.25
C ARG A 12 1.44 -6.94 10.42
N GLN A 13 0.73 -8.02 10.07
CA GLN A 13 1.25 -9.39 10.14
C GLN A 13 2.30 -9.72 9.06
N ARG A 14 2.25 -9.04 7.91
CA ARG A 14 3.12 -9.29 6.74
C ARG A 14 4.20 -8.24 6.52
N TYR A 15 4.24 -7.23 7.37
CA TYR A 15 5.11 -6.07 7.26
C TYR A 15 6.59 -6.45 7.20
N HIS A 16 7.01 -7.50 7.91
CA HIS A 16 8.40 -7.97 7.88
C HIS A 16 8.88 -8.42 6.49
N GLY A 17 7.97 -8.75 5.57
CA GLY A 17 8.28 -9.12 4.18
C GLY A 17 8.26 -7.95 3.19
N LEU A 18 8.06 -6.71 3.67
CA LEU A 18 8.02 -5.52 2.82
C LEU A 18 9.40 -4.86 2.66
N PRO A 19 9.64 -4.15 1.53
CA PRO A 19 10.86 -3.38 1.31
C PRO A 19 11.15 -2.45 2.48
N ARG A 20 12.42 -2.43 2.93
CA ARG A 20 12.88 -1.61 4.07
C ARG A 20 12.05 -1.70 5.36
N ALA A 21 11.33 -2.79 5.59
CA ALA A 21 10.63 -2.99 6.86
C ALA A 21 11.59 -2.79 8.05
N ARG A 22 12.77 -3.41 8.02
CA ARG A 22 13.79 -3.26 9.08
C ARG A 22 14.29 -1.82 9.26
N ALA A 23 14.37 -1.04 8.18
CA ALA A 23 14.88 0.34 8.23
C ALA A 23 13.84 1.32 8.82
N MET A 24 12.54 1.10 8.57
CA MET A 24 11.47 1.93 9.14
C MET A 24 11.20 1.67 10.63
N ARG A 25 11.80 0.63 11.21
CA ARG A 25 11.78 0.25 12.66
C ARG A 25 10.41 -0.12 13.24
N SER A 26 9.29 0.28 12.63
CA SER A 26 7.94 0.00 13.10
C SER A 26 6.92 0.06 11.96
N PHE A 27 5.92 -0.83 12.01
CA PHE A 27 4.76 -0.79 11.12
C PHE A 27 3.99 0.53 11.25
N ALA A 28 3.94 1.16 12.42
CA ALA A 28 3.25 2.44 12.59
C ALA A 28 3.86 3.56 11.74
N ARG A 29 5.18 3.50 11.47
CA ARG A 29 5.88 4.42 10.57
C ARG A 29 5.76 4.01 9.10
N TYR A 30 5.49 2.73 8.84
CA TYR A 30 5.32 2.18 7.49
C TYR A 30 3.90 2.35 6.96
N TRP A 31 2.92 2.34 7.87
CA TRP A 31 1.51 2.40 7.51
C TRP A 31 1.14 3.63 6.66
N PRO A 32 1.65 4.86 6.89
CA PRO A 32 1.33 6.00 6.04
C PRO A 32 1.69 5.77 4.57
N VAL A 33 2.80 5.08 4.30
CA VAL A 33 3.20 4.70 2.93
C VAL A 33 2.21 3.70 2.34
N LEU A 34 1.88 2.61 3.05
CA LEU A 34 0.86 1.66 2.55
C LEU A 34 -0.51 2.32 2.37
N GLY A 35 -0.93 3.10 3.37
CA GLY A 35 -2.19 3.82 3.42
C GLY A 35 -2.35 4.80 2.27
N ALA A 36 -1.26 5.42 1.80
CA ALA A 36 -1.26 6.29 0.63
C ALA A 36 -1.76 5.58 -0.63
N ALA A 37 -1.45 4.28 -0.82
CA ALA A 37 -1.96 3.52 -1.97
C ALA A 37 -3.49 3.31 -1.88
N TYR A 38 -4.01 3.06 -0.68
CA TYR A 38 -5.45 2.97 -0.44
C TYR A 38 -6.14 4.32 -0.62
N ASP A 39 -5.51 5.40 -0.15
CA ASP A 39 -6.01 6.77 -0.32
C ASP A 39 -6.13 7.12 -1.82
N VAL A 40 -5.11 6.79 -2.62
CA VAL A 40 -5.16 6.97 -4.09
C VAL A 40 -6.31 6.16 -4.69
N TYR A 41 -6.49 4.90 -4.30
CA TYR A 41 -7.59 4.08 -4.82
C TYR A 41 -8.97 4.64 -4.44
N LEU A 42 -9.13 5.11 -3.20
CA LEU A 42 -10.39 5.64 -2.69
C LEU A 42 -10.75 6.99 -3.33
N ASN A 43 -9.76 7.87 -3.52
CA ASN A 43 -9.97 9.18 -4.15
C ASN A 43 -10.07 9.08 -5.69
N HIS A 44 -9.37 8.12 -6.29
CA HIS A 44 -9.26 7.94 -7.73
C HIS A 44 -9.57 6.50 -8.16
N PRO A 45 -10.81 5.99 -7.99
CA PRO A 45 -11.12 4.57 -8.25
C PRO A 45 -11.06 4.16 -9.73
N ARG A 46 -11.00 5.11 -10.66
CA ARG A 46 -11.03 4.87 -12.12
C ARG A 46 -9.69 5.10 -12.81
N VAL A 47 -8.66 5.56 -12.09
CA VAL A 47 -7.36 5.83 -12.73
C VAL A 47 -6.65 4.52 -13.06
N ALA A 48 -5.85 4.55 -14.11
CA ALA A 48 -5.00 3.43 -14.49
C ALA A 48 -3.92 3.21 -13.42
N ARG A 49 -3.37 1.99 -13.37
CA ARG A 49 -2.32 1.62 -12.39
C ARG A 49 -1.11 2.55 -12.47
N GLU A 50 -0.67 2.90 -13.69
CA GLU A 50 0.49 3.78 -13.89
C GLU A 50 0.23 5.19 -13.38
N GLU A 51 -0.97 5.72 -13.60
CA GLU A 51 -1.36 7.05 -13.11
C GLU A 51 -1.53 7.05 -11.59
N ALA A 52 -2.12 6.00 -11.01
CA ALA A 52 -2.17 5.80 -9.56
C ALA A 52 -0.77 5.71 -8.94
N LEU A 53 0.18 5.05 -9.59
CA LEU A 53 1.56 4.97 -9.12
C LEU A 53 2.20 6.36 -9.08
N GLN A 54 2.00 7.17 -10.13
CA GLN A 54 2.52 8.55 -10.16
C GLN A 54 1.92 9.40 -9.03
N LEU A 55 0.60 9.30 -8.80
CA LEU A 55 -0.06 9.99 -7.68
C LEU A 55 0.47 9.52 -6.33
N TYR A 56 0.71 8.22 -6.17
CA TYR A 56 1.28 7.63 -4.97
C TYR A 56 2.71 8.12 -4.69
N LEU A 57 3.58 8.15 -5.71
CA LEU A 57 4.97 8.60 -5.56
C LEU A 57 5.07 10.09 -5.17
N GLN A 58 4.05 10.88 -5.49
CA GLN A 58 3.98 12.30 -5.13
C GLN A 58 3.42 12.56 -3.72
N ARG A 59 3.00 11.54 -2.98
CA ARG A 59 2.48 11.72 -1.62
C ARG A 59 3.59 12.08 -0.65
N ASP A 60 3.34 13.09 0.19
CA ASP A 60 4.25 13.49 1.27
C ASP A 60 4.70 12.32 2.14
N ASP A 61 3.81 11.38 2.47
CA ASP A 61 4.15 10.20 3.26
C ASP A 61 5.20 9.30 2.58
N VAL A 62 5.15 9.19 1.25
CA VAL A 62 6.06 8.39 0.42
C VAL A 62 7.38 9.14 0.20
N LEU A 63 7.30 10.45 -0.07
CA LEU A 63 8.46 11.32 -0.23
C LEU A 63 9.27 11.48 1.07
N ALA A 64 8.59 11.54 2.21
CA ALA A 64 9.21 11.59 3.53
C ALA A 64 9.73 10.21 4.00
N SER A 65 9.44 9.15 3.25
CA SER A 65 9.87 7.80 3.55
C SER A 65 11.34 7.59 3.19
N VAL A 66 11.94 6.54 3.75
CA VAL A 66 13.31 6.13 3.41
C VAL A 66 13.36 5.21 2.19
N LEU A 67 12.25 5.02 1.48
CA LEU A 67 12.14 4.14 0.32
C LEU A 67 12.68 4.83 -0.92
N THR A 68 13.35 4.08 -1.78
CA THR A 68 13.59 4.52 -3.16
C THR A 68 12.30 4.46 -3.97
N GLU A 69 12.27 5.11 -5.13
CA GLU A 69 11.13 5.04 -6.05
C GLU A 69 10.78 3.59 -6.44
N ASP A 70 11.78 2.75 -6.67
CA ASP A 70 11.60 1.32 -6.99
C ASP A 70 11.02 0.52 -5.81
N GLU A 71 11.53 0.77 -4.60
CA GLU A 71 11.01 0.15 -3.37
C GLU A 71 9.56 0.60 -3.10
N ALA A 72 9.28 1.89 -3.28
CA ALA A 72 7.94 2.45 -3.14
C ALA A 72 6.98 1.90 -4.20
N GLY A 73 7.44 1.74 -5.45
CA GLY A 73 6.69 1.10 -6.53
C GLY A 73 6.35 -0.37 -6.24
N THR A 74 7.27 -1.11 -5.61
CA THR A 74 7.02 -2.48 -5.15
C THR A 74 5.94 -2.53 -4.06
N VAL A 75 5.98 -1.59 -3.11
CA VAL A 75 4.95 -1.48 -2.05
C VAL A 75 3.59 -1.16 -2.64
N PHE A 76 3.55 -0.19 -3.55
CA PHE A 76 2.35 0.18 -4.29
C PHE A 76 1.77 -1.01 -5.04
N ASP A 77 2.59 -1.74 -5.80
CA ASP A 77 2.12 -2.89 -6.60
C ASP A 77 1.46 -3.98 -5.74
N ARG A 78 2.05 -4.28 -4.58
CA ARG A 78 1.51 -5.24 -3.63
C ARG A 78 0.18 -4.77 -3.02
N ALA A 79 0.10 -3.50 -2.62
CA ALA A 79 -1.13 -2.92 -2.09
C ALA A 79 -2.23 -2.85 -3.16
N TRP A 80 -1.89 -2.41 -4.36
CA TRP A 80 -2.81 -2.24 -5.49
C TRP A 80 -3.35 -3.58 -6.00
N SER A 81 -2.49 -4.59 -6.15
CA SER A 81 -2.91 -5.95 -6.50
C SER A 81 -3.86 -6.50 -5.45
N ARG A 82 -3.51 -6.37 -4.16
CA ARG A 82 -4.38 -6.77 -3.06
C ARG A 82 -5.74 -6.05 -3.07
N ILE A 83 -5.79 -4.75 -3.37
CA ILE A 83 -7.05 -4.01 -3.46
C ILE A 83 -7.93 -4.58 -4.59
N ARG A 84 -7.32 -4.89 -5.74
CA ARG A 84 -8.03 -5.44 -6.91
C ARG A 84 -8.45 -6.88 -6.73
N GLU A 85 -7.62 -7.70 -6.09
CA GLU A 85 -7.88 -9.13 -5.81
C GLU A 85 -8.81 -9.30 -4.59
N GLY A 86 -8.62 -8.46 -3.57
CA GLY A 86 -9.33 -8.45 -2.29
C GLY A 86 -10.75 -7.84 -2.34
N GLY A 87 -11.24 -7.50 -3.53
CA GLY A 87 -12.66 -7.28 -3.78
C GLY A 87 -13.50 -8.57 -3.76
N THR A 88 -12.86 -9.74 -3.73
CA THR A 88 -13.55 -11.03 -3.62
C THR A 88 -13.29 -11.64 -2.24
N PRO A 89 -14.32 -11.95 -1.44
CA PRO A 89 -14.11 -12.79 -0.26
C PRO A 89 -13.60 -14.14 -0.77
N ALA A 90 -12.40 -14.53 -0.35
CA ALA A 90 -11.92 -15.88 -0.54
C ALA A 90 -12.91 -16.84 0.14
N GLY A 91 -13.82 -17.40 -0.67
CA GLY A 91 -14.53 -18.63 -0.33
C GLY A 91 -13.52 -19.78 -0.38
N PRO A 92 -13.54 -20.68 0.60
CA PRO A 92 -12.63 -21.82 0.61
C PRO A 92 -13.00 -22.81 -0.50
N ALA A 93 -12.00 -23.38 -1.16
CA ALA A 93 -12.10 -24.61 -1.93
C ALA A 93 -11.31 -25.70 -1.20
#